data_AF-A0A538QU49-F1
#
_entry.id   AF-A0A538QU49-F1
#
_cell.length_a   1.000
_cell.length_b   1.000
_cell.length_c   1.000
_cell.angle_alpha   90.00
_cell.angle_beta   90.00
_cell.angle_gamma   90.00
#
_symmetry.space_group_name_H-M   'P 1'
#
loop_
_entity.id
_entity.type
_entity.pdbx_description
1 polymer ?
#
loop_
_entity_poly.entity_id
_entity_poly.type
_entity_poly.pdbx_seq_one_letter_code
_entity_poly.pdbx_strand_id
1 'polypeptide(L)'
;MGPRVVELAGLADHDRPRPDDQDRFEIGAPRHRRTCTTTRPLDQLPPPAGDRRRRAAPRQLRDRSASDARCDLRPAAGCRFVTGGREESATVGFPLLVDQFLADAVELDVDVVADHTGAVIVGGVMEHIEEAGIHSGDSACALPPYSLPADIVDEVKRQARVLATELGVVGLMNTQFAIHGGDVYVLEVNPRASRTVPFVSKAIGRPLAKIAAKVMTGRTLAELAAFPSGEIEPRHVSVKEVVFPFVKFEGVDTILGPEMRSTGEVMGIDTDFARAFMKSWIASGGRVPTHGTAFLSVRDADKPALVEIARRLVNLGFSLVATHGTAAYLAAAGLPVRGINKVLEGRPDCVDAMDNREIELVINTTEGTQAIQDSVSLRRAALMNGIAYQTTLRGARAALEAIAVAKRGDIRVASLQTYARP
;
A
#
# COMPACT_ATOMS: atom_id res chain seq x y z
N MET A 1 18.63 -8.73 -23.07
CA MET A 1 18.64 -7.50 -22.25
C MET A 1 17.85 -6.49 -23.03
N GLY A 2 16.63 -6.18 -22.62
CA GLY A 2 15.68 -5.43 -23.44
C GLY A 2 14.81 -4.52 -22.57
N PRO A 3 14.37 -3.37 -23.11
CA PRO A 3 13.80 -2.24 -22.36
C PRO A 3 12.38 -2.52 -21.85
N ARG A 4 11.97 -1.83 -20.77
CA ARG A 4 10.66 -1.95 -20.09
C ARG A 4 10.20 -0.58 -19.57
N VAL A 5 8.89 -0.31 -19.61
CA VAL A 5 8.23 1.01 -19.76
C VAL A 5 7.33 1.43 -18.58
N VAL A 6 7.34 2.74 -18.22
CA VAL A 6 6.57 3.44 -17.15
C VAL A 6 5.25 4.09 -17.67
N GLU A 7 4.17 4.15 -16.86
CA GLU A 7 2.92 4.87 -17.19
C GLU A 7 2.79 6.27 -16.53
N LEU A 8 2.19 7.21 -17.28
CA LEU A 8 1.86 8.58 -16.88
C LEU A 8 0.33 8.74 -16.79
N ALA A 9 -0.24 8.74 -15.59
CA ALA A 9 -1.66 9.01 -15.40
C ALA A 9 -1.90 10.53 -15.32
N GLY A 10 -2.72 11.08 -16.24
CA GLY A 10 -3.32 12.41 -16.06
C GLY A 10 -2.92 13.55 -17.01
N LEU A 11 -2.25 13.29 -18.14
CA LEU A 11 -2.06 14.32 -19.18
C LEU A 11 -3.33 14.54 -20.02
N ALA A 12 -3.68 15.81 -20.27
CA ALA A 12 -4.72 16.22 -21.23
C ALA A 12 -4.37 15.72 -22.65
N ASP A 13 -5.39 15.40 -23.45
CA ASP A 13 -5.26 14.66 -24.73
C ASP A 13 -4.32 15.28 -25.78
N HIS A 14 -3.93 16.55 -25.65
CA HIS A 14 -3.05 17.23 -26.60
C HIS A 14 -1.54 17.17 -26.25
N ASP A 15 -1.18 16.73 -25.05
CA ASP A 15 0.22 16.65 -24.58
C ASP A 15 0.69 15.20 -24.34
N ARG A 16 -0.07 14.19 -24.79
CA ARG A 16 0.33 12.80 -24.63
C ARG A 16 1.41 12.42 -25.65
N PRO A 17 2.56 11.87 -25.21
CA PRO A 17 3.57 11.34 -26.11
C PRO A 17 3.01 10.24 -27.02
N ARG A 18 3.58 10.09 -28.22
CA ARG A 18 3.14 9.10 -29.23
C ARG A 18 3.50 7.67 -28.75
N PRO A 19 2.98 6.60 -29.41
CA PRO A 19 3.22 5.20 -29.01
C PRO A 19 4.69 4.78 -28.82
N ASP A 20 5.64 5.62 -29.26
CA ASP A 20 7.07 5.34 -29.33
C ASP A 20 7.92 6.14 -28.30
N ASP A 21 7.31 6.97 -27.42
CA ASP A 21 8.05 7.85 -26.49
C ASP A 21 8.29 7.25 -25.09
N GLN A 22 7.88 6.00 -24.89
CA GLN A 22 7.79 5.32 -23.59
C GLN A 22 9.12 4.71 -23.10
N ASP A 23 10.16 4.68 -23.95
CA ASP A 23 11.45 3.98 -23.75
C ASP A 23 12.62 4.91 -23.37
N ARG A 24 12.35 6.18 -23.04
CA ARG A 24 13.36 7.25 -23.10
C ARG A 24 14.23 7.42 -21.85
N PHE A 25 13.85 6.89 -20.69
CA PHE A 25 14.39 7.37 -19.40
C PHE A 25 15.24 6.39 -18.56
N GLU A 26 15.41 5.13 -18.99
CA GLU A 26 16.15 4.10 -18.24
C GLU A 26 15.63 3.90 -16.79
N ILE A 27 14.30 3.79 -16.62
CA ILE A 27 13.62 3.65 -15.32
C ILE A 27 12.82 2.33 -15.29
N GLY A 28 12.89 1.58 -14.19
CA GLY A 28 12.22 0.28 -14.05
C GLY A 28 10.69 0.41 -13.92
N ALA A 29 9.94 -0.53 -14.49
CA ALA A 29 8.47 -0.57 -14.40
C ALA A 29 7.91 -2.00 -14.49
N PRO A 30 6.74 -2.29 -13.87
CA PRO A 30 6.10 -3.58 -13.97
C PRO A 30 5.74 -3.92 -15.42
N ARG A 31 5.66 -5.22 -15.74
CA ARG A 31 5.20 -5.66 -17.07
C ARG A 31 3.71 -5.37 -17.20
N HIS A 32 3.34 -4.61 -18.23
CA HIS A 32 1.97 -4.25 -18.54
C HIS A 32 1.56 -4.66 -19.96
N ARG A 33 0.25 -4.78 -20.21
CA ARG A 33 -0.33 -4.90 -21.55
C ARG A 33 -1.56 -3.99 -21.66
N ARG A 34 -1.66 -3.26 -22.78
CA ARG A 34 -2.87 -2.54 -23.17
C ARG A 34 -3.75 -3.43 -24.04
N THR A 35 -5.02 -3.57 -23.68
CA THR A 35 -6.01 -4.30 -24.49
C THR A 35 -7.15 -3.36 -24.87
N CYS A 36 -7.49 -3.30 -26.18
CA CYS A 36 -8.46 -2.33 -26.70
C CYS A 36 -9.80 -2.95 -27.15
N THR A 37 -10.06 -4.24 -26.95
CA THR A 37 -11.29 -4.85 -27.45
C THR A 37 -11.90 -5.88 -26.51
N THR A 38 -13.20 -5.73 -26.25
CA THR A 38 -14.07 -6.64 -25.48
C THR A 38 -14.40 -7.96 -26.21
N THR A 39 -13.82 -8.22 -27.39
CA THR A 39 -14.25 -9.29 -28.30
C THR A 39 -13.20 -10.36 -28.62
N ARG A 40 -11.99 -10.30 -28.06
CA ARG A 40 -11.01 -11.40 -28.20
C ARG A 40 -10.98 -12.25 -26.93
N PRO A 41 -11.33 -13.56 -26.99
CA PRO A 41 -11.08 -14.46 -25.89
C PRO A 41 -9.58 -14.48 -25.57
N LEU A 42 -9.22 -14.25 -24.30
CA LEU A 42 -7.82 -14.30 -23.86
C LEU A 42 -7.14 -15.64 -24.17
N ASP A 43 -7.94 -16.70 -24.35
CA ASP A 43 -7.52 -18.07 -24.63
C ASP A 43 -6.88 -18.25 -26.03
N GLN A 44 -6.97 -17.24 -26.91
CA GLN A 44 -6.31 -17.23 -28.22
C GLN A 44 -5.00 -16.42 -28.24
N LEU A 45 -4.53 -15.93 -27.09
CA LEU A 45 -3.28 -15.19 -27.00
C LEU A 45 -2.08 -16.17 -26.92
N PRO A 46 -1.03 -15.99 -27.74
CA PRO A 46 0.17 -16.80 -27.60
C PRO A 46 0.83 -16.52 -26.23
N PRO A 47 1.46 -17.54 -25.61
CA PRO A 47 2.18 -17.35 -24.36
C PRO A 47 3.29 -16.30 -24.54
N PRO A 48 3.67 -15.57 -23.47
CA PRO A 48 4.85 -14.70 -23.51
C PRO A 48 6.03 -15.52 -24.04
N ALA A 49 6.77 -14.95 -25.02
CA ALA A 49 7.78 -15.68 -25.78
C ALA A 49 8.77 -16.39 -24.84
N GLY A 50 8.69 -17.72 -24.79
CA GLY A 50 9.52 -18.52 -23.91
C GLY A 50 8.97 -19.87 -23.46
N ASP A 51 8.14 -20.58 -24.24
CA ASP A 51 8.13 -22.05 -24.18
C ASP A 51 7.51 -22.65 -25.46
N ARG A 52 8.26 -23.51 -26.15
CA ARG A 52 7.78 -24.25 -27.33
C ARG A 52 7.54 -25.69 -26.87
N ARG A 53 6.29 -26.16 -26.90
CA ARG A 53 5.93 -27.51 -27.41
C ARG A 53 4.42 -27.78 -27.53
N ARG A 54 4.10 -28.25 -28.74
CA ARG A 54 2.99 -29.11 -29.19
C ARG A 54 1.63 -28.49 -29.54
N ARG A 55 1.27 -28.73 -30.81
CA ARG A 55 0.01 -28.47 -31.53
C ARG A 55 -1.01 -29.59 -31.32
N ALA A 56 -2.30 -29.28 -31.41
CA ALA A 56 -3.33 -30.08 -32.11
C ALA A 56 -4.58 -29.21 -32.42
N ALA A 57 -5.33 -29.59 -33.47
CA ALA A 57 -6.19 -28.76 -34.33
C ALA A 57 -7.69 -28.67 -33.91
N PRO A 58 -8.59 -27.97 -34.66
CA PRO A 58 -9.74 -27.23 -34.15
C PRO A 58 -11.08 -27.99 -34.18
N ARG A 59 -12.05 -27.53 -33.37
CA ARG A 59 -13.48 -27.85 -33.54
C ARG A 59 -14.37 -26.60 -33.47
N GLN A 60 -15.43 -26.69 -34.24
CA GLN A 60 -16.35 -25.68 -34.77
C GLN A 60 -17.03 -24.76 -33.74
N LEU A 61 -17.24 -23.50 -34.17
CA LEU A 61 -18.19 -22.55 -33.60
C LEU A 61 -19.62 -23.13 -33.57
N ARG A 62 -20.33 -22.91 -32.46
CA ARG A 62 -21.80 -22.71 -32.47
C ARG A 62 -22.16 -21.56 -31.53
N ASP A 63 -22.99 -20.68 -32.07
CA ASP A 63 -23.67 -19.55 -31.42
C ASP A 63 -24.20 -19.86 -30.02
N ARG A 64 -23.94 -18.94 -29.08
CA ARG A 64 -24.86 -18.64 -27.98
C ARG A 64 -24.87 -17.13 -27.68
N SER A 65 -26.07 -16.58 -27.85
CA SER A 65 -26.69 -15.38 -27.27
C SER A 65 -25.88 -14.55 -26.28
N ALA A 66 -25.79 -13.25 -26.59
CA ALA A 66 -25.37 -12.18 -25.70
C ALA A 66 -26.39 -11.98 -24.55
N SER A 67 -26.05 -12.43 -23.34
CA SER A 67 -26.64 -11.90 -22.09
C SER A 67 -25.91 -12.30 -20.80
N ASP A 68 -24.73 -12.93 -20.85
CA ASP A 68 -23.97 -13.29 -19.64
C ASP A 68 -22.47 -13.25 -19.93
N ALA A 69 -21.87 -12.06 -19.95
CA ALA A 69 -20.41 -11.90 -20.01
C ALA A 69 -19.88 -11.63 -18.60
N ARG A 70 -19.81 -12.66 -17.75
CA ARG A 70 -18.88 -12.61 -16.60
C ARG A 70 -17.48 -12.70 -17.19
N CYS A 71 -16.70 -11.62 -17.04
CA CYS A 71 -15.28 -11.62 -17.38
C CYS A 71 -14.54 -12.43 -16.32
N ASP A 72 -14.56 -13.75 -16.47
CA ASP A 72 -13.90 -14.68 -15.54
C ASP A 72 -12.42 -14.78 -15.94
N LEU A 73 -11.63 -13.76 -15.56
CA LEU A 73 -10.18 -13.74 -15.76
C LEU A 73 -9.55 -14.84 -14.90
N ARG A 74 -9.15 -15.96 -15.51
CA ARG A 74 -8.37 -17.00 -14.83
C ARG A 74 -6.87 -16.65 -14.92
N PRO A 75 -6.22 -16.30 -13.81
CA PRO A 75 -4.78 -16.13 -13.82
C PRO A 75 -4.05 -17.46 -14.06
N ALA A 76 -2.91 -17.41 -14.75
CA ALA A 76 -1.91 -18.46 -14.65
C ALA A 76 -1.42 -18.57 -13.19
N ALA A 77 -1.07 -19.77 -12.74
CA ALA A 77 -0.62 -20.01 -11.37
C ALA A 77 0.47 -19.00 -10.95
N GLY A 78 0.16 -18.17 -9.94
CA GLY A 78 1.09 -17.17 -9.38
C GLY A 78 0.97 -15.74 -9.93
N CYS A 79 0.09 -15.46 -10.90
CA CYS A 79 -0.18 -14.08 -11.35
C CYS A 79 -1.55 -13.61 -10.84
N ARG A 80 -1.71 -12.32 -10.54
CA ARG A 80 -3.02 -11.67 -10.36
C ARG A 80 -3.08 -10.48 -11.28
N PHE A 81 -4.25 -10.26 -11.88
CA PHE A 81 -4.53 -9.08 -12.69
C PHE A 81 -5.27 -8.07 -11.81
N VAL A 82 -4.78 -6.83 -11.75
CA VAL A 82 -5.51 -5.71 -11.16
C VAL A 82 -6.11 -4.94 -12.33
N THR A 83 -7.44 -4.85 -12.37
CA THR A 83 -8.13 -3.93 -13.27
C THR A 83 -8.28 -2.59 -12.54
N GLY A 84 -7.39 -1.65 -12.82
CA GLY A 84 -7.55 -0.25 -12.40
C GLY A 84 -8.64 0.42 -13.23
N GLY A 85 -9.90 0.24 -12.85
CA GLY A 85 -11.01 0.88 -13.55
C GLY A 85 -12.30 0.77 -12.76
N ARG A 86 -13.03 1.88 -12.62
CA ARG A 86 -14.45 1.84 -12.22
C ARG A 86 -15.19 0.94 -13.21
N GLU A 87 -16.11 0.11 -12.75
CA GLU A 87 -17.01 -0.67 -13.64
C GLU A 87 -17.73 0.23 -14.66
N GLU A 88 -17.89 1.53 -14.36
CA GLU A 88 -18.47 2.53 -15.26
C GLU A 88 -17.51 3.16 -16.29
N SER A 89 -16.19 2.89 -16.22
CA SER A 89 -15.20 3.46 -17.15
C SER A 89 -14.70 2.48 -18.23
N ALA A 90 -15.37 1.35 -18.42
CA ALA A 90 -15.31 0.60 -19.67
C ALA A 90 -16.07 1.33 -20.79
N THR A 91 -15.80 2.63 -20.96
CA THR A 91 -16.28 3.41 -22.10
C THR A 91 -15.54 2.92 -23.35
N VAL A 92 -16.32 2.65 -24.39
CA VAL A 92 -15.81 2.26 -25.71
C VAL A 92 -14.76 3.28 -26.17
N GLY A 93 -13.50 2.85 -26.28
CA GLY A 93 -12.41 3.68 -26.81
C GLY A 93 -11.16 3.79 -25.93
N PHE A 94 -11.21 3.42 -24.64
CA PHE A 94 -10.03 3.46 -23.76
C PHE A 94 -9.36 2.08 -23.64
N PRO A 95 -8.01 2.02 -23.66
CA PRO A 95 -7.30 0.77 -23.44
C PRO A 95 -7.48 0.31 -21.98
N LEU A 96 -7.85 -0.96 -21.79
CA LEU A 96 -7.78 -1.60 -20.48
C LEU A 96 -6.32 -1.97 -20.21
N LEU A 97 -5.80 -1.47 -19.09
CA LEU A 97 -4.47 -1.81 -18.60
C LEU A 97 -4.53 -3.10 -17.77
N VAL A 98 -3.59 -4.00 -18.05
CA VAL A 98 -3.43 -5.26 -17.34
C VAL A 98 -1.97 -5.38 -16.90
N ASP A 99 -1.76 -5.26 -15.60
CA ASP A 99 -0.43 -5.27 -14.98
C ASP A 99 -0.15 -6.55 -14.20
N GLN A 100 1.14 -6.88 -14.12
CA GLN A 100 1.63 -7.90 -13.21
C GLN A 100 1.58 -7.39 -11.76
N PHE A 101 0.81 -8.08 -10.92
CA PHE A 101 0.81 -7.83 -9.48
C PHE A 101 2.17 -8.17 -8.85
N LEU A 102 2.78 -7.19 -8.17
CA LEU A 102 4.04 -7.35 -7.42
C LEU A 102 3.72 -7.73 -5.97
N ALA A 103 3.54 -9.02 -5.72
CA ALA A 103 3.28 -9.52 -4.37
C ALA A 103 4.45 -9.19 -3.41
N ASP A 104 4.13 -8.86 -2.17
CA ASP A 104 5.08 -8.55 -1.09
C ASP A 104 6.04 -7.37 -1.38
N ALA A 105 5.72 -6.52 -2.34
CA ALA A 105 6.51 -5.34 -2.66
C ALA A 105 6.27 -4.20 -1.67
N VAL A 106 7.32 -3.41 -1.39
CA VAL A 106 7.21 -2.19 -0.58
C VAL A 106 6.74 -1.06 -1.48
N GLU A 107 5.63 -0.41 -1.16
CA GLU A 107 5.16 0.77 -1.90
C GLU A 107 5.76 2.07 -1.33
N LEU A 108 6.06 3.02 -2.22
CA LEU A 108 6.63 4.31 -1.88
C LEU A 108 5.89 5.43 -2.60
N ASP A 109 5.63 6.54 -1.92
CA ASP A 109 5.25 7.81 -2.54
C ASP A 109 6.42 8.80 -2.48
N VAL A 110 6.64 9.53 -3.56
CA VAL A 110 7.66 10.59 -3.63
C VAL A 110 7.02 11.87 -4.13
N ASP A 111 7.01 12.91 -3.30
CA ASP A 111 6.58 14.24 -3.70
C ASP A 111 7.79 15.10 -4.06
N VAL A 112 7.77 15.76 -5.22
CA VAL A 112 8.84 16.65 -5.68
C VAL A 112 8.29 18.00 -6.12
N VAL A 113 9.16 19.02 -6.10
CA VAL A 113 8.89 20.33 -6.73
C VAL A 113 9.95 20.59 -7.79
N ALA A 114 9.52 20.92 -9.00
CA ALA A 114 10.40 21.24 -10.12
C ALA A 114 10.12 22.64 -10.69
N ASP A 115 11.14 23.33 -11.18
CA ASP A 115 11.01 24.63 -11.85
C ASP A 115 11.31 24.61 -13.35
N HIS A 116 11.06 25.76 -13.99
CA HIS A 116 11.25 25.95 -15.42
C HIS A 116 12.71 25.89 -15.89
N THR A 117 13.69 25.85 -14.97
CA THR A 117 15.11 25.65 -15.31
C THR A 117 15.49 24.17 -15.35
N GLY A 118 14.58 23.28 -14.95
CA GLY A 118 14.82 21.85 -14.80
C GLY A 118 15.38 21.47 -13.42
N ALA A 119 15.46 22.41 -12.47
CA ALA A 119 15.87 22.11 -11.11
C ALA A 119 14.74 21.38 -10.37
N VAL A 120 15.08 20.34 -9.60
CA VAL A 120 14.12 19.50 -8.86
C VAL A 120 14.56 19.36 -7.42
N ILE A 121 13.63 19.54 -6.48
CA ILE A 121 13.80 19.24 -5.06
C ILE A 121 12.87 18.09 -4.70
N VAL A 122 13.42 17.03 -4.09
CA VAL A 122 12.59 16.00 -3.45
C VAL A 122 12.06 16.55 -2.13
N GLY A 123 10.73 16.64 -2.03
CA GLY A 123 10.03 17.05 -0.82
C GLY A 123 10.08 15.97 0.26
N GLY A 124 9.88 14.72 -0.12
CA GLY A 124 10.00 13.58 0.79
C GLY A 124 9.74 12.25 0.09
N VAL A 125 10.38 11.19 0.60
CA VAL A 125 10.10 9.80 0.25
C VAL A 125 9.33 9.19 1.41
N MET A 126 8.17 8.62 1.11
CA MET A 126 7.27 8.02 2.08
C MET A 126 7.20 6.53 1.85
N GLU A 127 7.59 5.72 2.83
CA GLU A 127 7.46 4.26 2.77
C GLU A 127 6.12 3.84 3.34
N HIS A 128 5.35 3.07 2.59
CA HIS A 128 4.09 2.52 3.08
C HIS A 128 4.35 1.39 4.09
N ILE A 129 3.49 1.31 5.11
CA ILE A 129 3.51 0.21 6.06
C ILE A 129 2.94 -1.02 5.35
N GLU A 130 1.76 -0.90 4.74
CA GLU A 130 1.14 -1.92 3.90
C GLU A 130 1.94 -2.21 2.62
N GLU A 131 1.83 -3.44 2.13
CA GLU A 131 2.42 -3.85 0.85
C GLU A 131 1.68 -3.28 -0.38
N ALA A 132 2.39 -3.24 -1.51
CA ALA A 132 1.82 -2.83 -2.78
C ALA A 132 0.61 -3.70 -3.14
N GLY A 133 -0.47 -3.04 -3.58
CA GLY A 133 -1.78 -3.68 -3.80
C GLY A 133 -2.86 -3.20 -2.85
N ILE A 134 -2.47 -2.58 -1.73
CA ILE A 134 -3.34 -1.73 -0.94
C ILE A 134 -3.15 -0.31 -1.43
N HIS A 135 -4.25 0.36 -1.76
CA HIS A 135 -4.21 1.69 -2.34
C HIS A 135 -3.46 2.68 -1.44
N SER A 136 -2.53 3.47 -2.00
CA SER A 136 -1.70 4.46 -1.28
C SER A 136 -2.48 5.42 -0.36
N GLY A 137 -3.74 5.68 -0.70
CA GLY A 137 -4.67 6.49 0.09
C GLY A 137 -5.15 5.83 1.38
N ASP A 138 -5.18 4.50 1.44
CA ASP A 138 -5.60 3.69 2.58
C ASP A 138 -4.42 3.09 3.35
N SER A 139 -3.20 3.15 2.80
CA SER A 139 -1.98 2.73 3.47
C SER A 139 -1.53 3.77 4.50
N ALA A 140 -1.08 3.31 5.66
CA ALA A 140 -0.22 4.11 6.52
C ALA A 140 1.14 4.31 5.84
N CYS A 141 1.81 5.43 6.09
CA CYS A 141 3.16 5.64 5.56
C CYS A 141 4.06 6.42 6.51
N ALA A 142 5.37 6.24 6.39
CA ALA A 142 6.39 6.87 7.21
C ALA A 142 7.33 7.74 6.37
N LEU A 143 7.69 8.90 6.91
CA LEU A 143 8.70 9.81 6.38
C LEU A 143 9.68 10.15 7.52
N PRO A 144 10.99 9.85 7.37
CA PRO A 144 11.62 9.14 6.25
C PRO A 144 11.25 7.65 6.19
N PRO A 145 11.63 6.92 5.11
CA PRO A 145 11.52 5.45 5.06
C PRO A 145 12.14 4.78 6.28
N TYR A 146 11.53 3.71 6.77
CA TYR A 146 11.88 3.09 8.05
C TYR A 146 12.57 1.73 7.92
N SER A 147 12.41 1.05 6.78
CA SER A 147 12.97 -0.30 6.57
C SER A 147 13.88 -0.41 5.36
N LEU A 148 13.80 0.54 4.41
CA LEU A 148 14.56 0.48 3.17
C LEU A 148 16.03 0.91 3.34
N PRO A 149 16.98 0.22 2.66
CA PRO A 149 18.36 0.66 2.55
C PRO A 149 18.52 2.05 1.91
N ALA A 150 19.54 2.80 2.32
CA ALA A 150 19.76 4.18 1.86
C ALA A 150 20.03 4.27 0.35
N ASP A 151 20.72 3.30 -0.24
CA ASP A 151 21.00 3.22 -1.67
C ASP A 151 19.73 3.04 -2.51
N ILE A 152 18.75 2.25 -2.02
CA ILE A 152 17.44 2.12 -2.66
C ILE A 152 16.67 3.45 -2.58
N VAL A 153 16.70 4.13 -1.43
CA VAL A 153 16.05 5.44 -1.27
C VAL A 153 16.68 6.49 -2.18
N ASP A 154 18.01 6.50 -2.32
CA ASP A 154 18.73 7.41 -3.21
C ASP A 154 18.42 7.13 -4.68
N GLU A 155 18.28 5.86 -5.06
CA GLU A 155 17.87 5.47 -6.42
C GLU A 155 16.44 5.92 -6.74
N VAL A 156 15.51 5.75 -5.79
CA VAL A 156 14.14 6.26 -5.91
C VAL A 156 14.12 7.78 -6.09
N LYS A 157 14.90 8.52 -5.29
CA LYS A 157 15.06 9.97 -5.44
C LYS A 157 15.64 10.34 -6.80
N ARG A 158 16.64 9.60 -7.28
CA ARG A 158 17.25 9.83 -8.60
C ARG A 158 16.20 9.66 -9.71
N GLN A 159 15.46 8.55 -9.70
CA GLN A 159 14.42 8.28 -10.70
C GLN A 159 13.30 9.33 -10.66
N ALA A 160 12.86 9.77 -9.48
CA ALA A 160 11.87 10.84 -9.35
C ALA A 160 12.35 12.17 -9.96
N ARG A 161 13.63 12.53 -9.78
CA ARG A 161 14.20 13.73 -10.41
C ARG A 161 14.26 13.62 -11.94
N VAL A 162 14.69 12.46 -12.45
CA VAL A 162 14.72 12.21 -13.90
C VAL A 162 13.32 12.33 -14.50
N LEU A 163 12.31 11.70 -13.88
CA LEU A 163 10.92 11.80 -14.32
C LEU A 163 10.42 13.25 -14.32
N ALA A 164 10.72 14.03 -13.29
CA ALA A 164 10.29 15.43 -13.21
C ALA A 164 10.88 16.27 -14.34
N THR A 165 12.19 16.13 -14.60
CA THR A 165 12.90 16.86 -15.65
C THR A 165 12.38 16.47 -17.03
N GLU A 166 12.27 15.18 -17.31
CA GLU A 166 11.90 14.69 -18.64
C GLU A 166 10.43 14.94 -18.99
N LEU A 167 9.55 14.99 -17.99
CA LEU A 167 8.15 15.38 -18.18
C LEU A 167 7.95 16.89 -18.24
N GLY A 168 9.02 17.69 -18.10
CA GLY A 168 8.94 19.15 -18.13
C GLY A 168 8.09 19.73 -16.99
N VAL A 169 8.10 19.10 -15.82
CA VAL A 169 7.27 19.51 -14.69
C VAL A 169 7.68 20.90 -14.21
N VAL A 170 6.68 21.79 -14.07
CA VAL A 170 6.82 23.07 -13.38
C VAL A 170 5.76 23.14 -12.28
N GLY A 171 6.17 23.04 -11.02
CA GLY A 171 5.29 22.91 -9.87
C GLY A 171 5.48 21.59 -9.13
N LEU A 172 4.39 20.96 -8.69
CA LEU A 172 4.41 19.70 -7.95
C LEU A 172 4.28 18.49 -8.88
N MET A 173 4.97 17.41 -8.52
CA MET A 173 4.73 16.08 -9.06
C MET A 173 4.82 15.06 -7.92
N ASN A 174 4.01 14.01 -8.03
CA ASN A 174 4.08 12.82 -7.20
C ASN A 174 4.41 11.60 -8.06
N THR A 175 5.24 10.70 -7.54
CA THR A 175 5.55 9.42 -8.18
C THR A 175 5.39 8.30 -7.17
N GLN A 176 4.69 7.25 -7.58
CA GLN A 176 4.56 6.02 -6.80
C GLN A 176 5.52 4.96 -7.32
N PHE A 177 6.23 4.31 -6.41
CA PHE A 177 7.16 3.23 -6.71
C PHE A 177 6.80 1.96 -5.93
N ALA A 178 7.24 0.81 -6.43
CA ALA A 178 7.26 -0.46 -5.72
C ALA A 178 8.69 -1.02 -5.70
N ILE A 179 9.12 -1.51 -4.54
CA ILE A 179 10.40 -2.19 -4.37
C ILE A 179 10.16 -3.68 -4.22
N HIS A 180 10.71 -4.48 -5.12
CA HIS A 180 10.55 -5.93 -5.10
C HIS A 180 11.85 -6.63 -5.50
N GLY A 181 12.36 -7.50 -4.62
CA GLY A 181 13.62 -8.23 -4.87
C GLY A 181 14.87 -7.35 -4.96
N GLY A 182 14.81 -6.12 -4.44
CA GLY A 182 15.89 -5.12 -4.56
C GLY A 182 15.78 -4.22 -5.79
N ASP A 183 14.86 -4.50 -6.70
CA ASP A 183 14.61 -3.67 -7.88
C ASP A 183 13.58 -2.57 -7.58
N VAL A 184 13.78 -1.40 -8.19
CA VAL A 184 12.85 -0.25 -8.14
C VAL A 184 11.94 -0.27 -9.37
N TYR A 185 10.63 -0.27 -9.14
CA TYR A 185 9.60 -0.22 -10.19
C TYR A 185 8.76 1.05 -10.03
N VAL A 186 8.52 1.81 -11.10
CA VAL A 186 7.54 2.91 -11.10
C VAL A 186 6.15 2.35 -11.34
N LEU A 187 5.20 2.72 -10.48
CA LEU A 187 3.78 2.39 -10.62
C LEU A 187 3.07 3.45 -11.46
N GLU A 188 3.11 4.70 -11.02
CA GLU A 188 2.50 5.83 -11.73
C GLU A 188 3.20 7.16 -11.42
N VAL A 189 3.06 8.12 -12.34
CA VAL A 189 3.47 9.51 -12.14
C VAL A 189 2.27 10.43 -12.27
N ASN A 190 2.09 11.30 -11.28
CA ASN A 190 1.06 12.31 -11.19
C ASN A 190 1.70 13.71 -11.27
N PRO A 191 1.75 14.38 -12.44
CA PRO A 191 2.36 15.72 -12.60
C PRO A 191 1.45 16.84 -12.04
N ARG A 192 1.07 16.70 -10.77
CA ARG A 192 0.20 17.60 -10.01
C ARG A 192 0.46 17.43 -8.52
N ALA A 193 -0.19 18.27 -7.71
CA ALA A 193 -0.26 18.04 -6.28
C ALA A 193 -0.97 16.71 -5.96
N SER A 194 -0.35 15.92 -5.09
CA SER A 194 -0.92 14.73 -4.46
C SER A 194 -1.59 15.07 -3.13
N ARG A 195 -2.34 14.12 -2.58
CA ARG A 195 -2.93 14.23 -1.25
C ARG A 195 -1.89 14.25 -0.12
N THR A 196 -0.66 13.77 -0.37
CA THR A 196 0.42 13.67 0.61
C THR A 196 1.20 14.97 0.81
N VAL A 197 1.08 15.94 -0.11
CA VAL A 197 1.81 17.22 -0.02
C VAL A 197 1.63 17.95 1.33
N PRO A 198 0.42 18.03 1.93
CA PRO A 198 0.24 18.61 3.25
C PRO A 198 0.99 17.84 4.34
N PHE A 199 0.92 16.50 4.35
CA PHE A 199 1.65 15.64 5.29
C PHE A 199 3.17 15.86 5.17
N VAL A 200 3.72 15.77 3.95
CA VAL A 200 5.14 16.00 3.69
C VAL A 200 5.55 17.39 4.16
N SER A 201 4.76 18.42 3.82
CA SER A 201 5.03 19.80 4.22
C SER A 201 5.11 20.00 5.74
N LYS A 202 4.27 19.27 6.49
CA LYS A 202 4.28 19.31 7.96
C LYS A 202 5.46 18.53 8.54
N ALA A 203 5.79 17.38 7.97
CA ALA A 203 6.92 16.56 8.40
C ALA A 203 8.25 17.30 8.23
N ILE A 204 8.49 17.91 7.07
CA ILE A 204 9.77 18.60 6.79
C ILE A 204 9.77 20.07 7.23
N GLY A 205 8.64 20.60 7.71
CA GLY A 205 8.49 22.00 8.10
C GLY A 205 8.57 23.00 6.93
N ARG A 206 8.28 22.58 5.69
CA ARG A 206 8.33 23.44 4.50
C ARG A 206 7.00 23.47 3.75
N PRO A 207 6.50 24.64 3.34
CA PRO A 207 5.23 24.74 2.64
C PRO A 207 5.39 24.43 1.14
N LEU A 208 5.46 23.14 0.76
CA LEU A 208 5.72 22.70 -0.61
C LEU A 208 4.72 23.29 -1.62
N ALA A 209 3.42 23.31 -1.28
CA ALA A 209 2.39 23.93 -2.12
C ALA A 209 2.64 25.42 -2.38
N LYS A 210 3.15 26.17 -1.39
CA LYS A 210 3.49 27.59 -1.55
C LYS A 210 4.72 27.78 -2.42
N ILE A 211 5.72 26.89 -2.29
CA ILE A 211 6.93 26.91 -3.11
C ILE A 211 6.53 26.63 -4.57
N ALA A 212 5.79 25.55 -4.82
CA ALA A 212 5.32 25.17 -6.13
C ALA A 212 4.45 26.26 -6.79
N ALA A 213 3.55 26.90 -6.04
CA ALA A 213 2.76 28.03 -6.55
C ALA A 213 3.64 29.18 -7.04
N LYS A 214 4.69 29.54 -6.29
CA LYS A 214 5.64 30.59 -6.71
C LYS A 214 6.43 30.17 -7.95
N VAL A 215 6.83 28.90 -8.01
CA VAL A 215 7.55 28.35 -9.17
C VAL A 215 6.69 28.40 -10.44
N MET A 216 5.41 28.02 -10.33
CA MET A 216 4.44 28.13 -11.44
C MET A 216 4.23 29.58 -11.91
N THR A 217 4.46 30.58 -11.05
CA THR A 217 4.43 32.01 -11.42
C THR A 217 5.75 32.55 -11.98
N GLY A 218 6.73 31.68 -12.28
CA GLY A 218 7.99 32.04 -12.92
C GLY A 218 9.17 32.26 -11.98
N ARG A 219 9.03 32.03 -10.67
CA ARG A 219 10.19 32.00 -9.75
C ARG A 219 11.00 30.73 -9.95
N THR A 220 12.32 30.80 -9.79
CA THR A 220 13.16 29.59 -9.73
C THR A 220 13.28 29.07 -8.31
N LEU A 221 13.58 27.79 -8.12
CA LEU A 221 13.93 27.22 -6.83
C LEU A 221 15.19 27.89 -6.24
N ALA A 222 16.11 28.32 -7.10
CA ALA A 222 17.29 29.11 -6.71
C ALA A 222 16.91 30.50 -6.17
N GLU A 223 15.93 31.19 -6.75
CA GLU A 223 15.41 32.46 -6.20
C GLU A 223 14.66 32.25 -4.87
N LEU A 224 14.00 31.10 -4.73
CA LEU A 224 13.34 30.70 -3.50
C LEU A 224 14.32 30.16 -2.45
N ALA A 225 15.62 30.06 -2.75
CA ALA A 225 16.66 29.56 -1.84
C ALA A 225 16.94 30.46 -0.62
N ALA A 226 16.27 31.62 -0.50
CA ALA A 226 16.14 32.32 0.79
C ALA A 226 15.32 31.51 1.83
N PHE A 227 14.68 30.41 1.42
CA PHE A 227 14.24 29.29 2.26
C PHE A 227 15.34 28.20 2.23
N PRO A 228 15.79 27.63 3.37
CA PRO A 228 17.02 26.83 3.47
C PRO A 228 17.17 25.84 2.31
N SER A 229 18.14 26.10 1.44
CA SER A 229 18.27 25.45 0.14
C SER A 229 18.76 24.00 0.28
N GLY A 230 17.99 23.05 -0.26
CA GLY A 230 18.35 21.63 -0.25
C GLY A 230 17.21 20.74 0.22
N GLU A 231 17.31 19.45 -0.05
CA GLU A 231 16.40 18.45 0.52
C GLU A 231 16.55 18.44 2.04
N ILE A 232 15.43 18.43 2.77
CA ILE A 232 15.46 18.36 4.24
C ILE A 232 15.26 16.90 4.61
N GLU A 233 16.26 16.32 5.26
CA GLU A 233 16.13 15.07 5.98
C GLU A 233 15.73 15.37 7.42
N PRO A 234 14.48 15.08 7.83
CA PRO A 234 14.03 15.37 9.18
C PRO A 234 14.79 14.53 10.21
N ARG A 235 15.12 15.10 11.36
CA ARG A 235 15.69 14.38 12.52
C ARG A 235 14.64 13.60 13.33
N HIS A 236 13.47 13.42 12.75
CA HIS A 236 12.32 12.79 13.38
C HIS A 236 11.57 11.98 12.33
N VAL A 237 10.76 11.03 12.79
CA VAL A 237 9.87 10.23 11.98
C VAL A 237 8.45 10.78 12.10
N SER A 238 7.82 10.97 10.95
CA SER A 238 6.41 11.28 10.82
C SER A 238 5.69 10.10 10.21
N VAL A 239 4.62 9.62 10.85
CA VAL A 239 3.78 8.54 10.34
C VAL A 239 2.39 9.08 10.06
N LYS A 240 1.93 8.90 8.82
CA LYS A 240 0.55 9.10 8.41
C LYS A 240 -0.21 7.80 8.67
N GLU A 241 -1.37 7.90 9.32
CA GLU A 241 -2.36 6.83 9.41
C GLU A 241 -3.70 7.32 8.88
N VAL A 242 -4.56 6.41 8.43
CA VAL A 242 -5.82 6.74 7.77
C VAL A 242 -7.03 6.51 8.69
N VAL A 243 -8.12 7.19 8.39
CA VAL A 243 -9.39 7.06 9.11
C VAL A 243 -10.46 6.52 8.16
N PHE A 244 -10.97 5.34 8.51
CA PHE A 244 -11.98 4.65 7.72
C PHE A 244 -13.41 4.94 8.20
N PRO A 245 -14.37 5.07 7.26
CA PRO A 245 -15.77 5.28 7.61
C PRO A 245 -16.53 3.96 7.83
N PHE A 246 -15.86 2.80 7.91
CA PHE A 246 -16.50 1.47 7.91
C PHE A 246 -17.59 1.32 8.98
N VAL A 247 -17.41 1.93 10.16
CA VAL A 247 -18.42 1.90 11.24
C VAL A 247 -19.76 2.51 10.82
N LYS A 248 -19.76 3.41 9.83
CA LYS A 248 -20.96 4.09 9.33
C LYS A 248 -21.74 3.27 8.29
N PHE A 249 -21.16 2.20 7.75
CA PHE A 249 -21.73 1.47 6.62
C PHE A 249 -21.95 0.00 6.95
N GLU A 250 -23.21 -0.36 7.18
CA GLU A 250 -23.57 -1.75 7.39
C GLU A 250 -23.34 -2.59 6.14
N GLY A 251 -22.73 -3.76 6.29
CA GLY A 251 -22.50 -4.72 5.22
C GLY A 251 -21.19 -4.52 4.47
N VAL A 252 -20.46 -3.44 4.75
CA VAL A 252 -19.14 -3.19 4.15
C VAL A 252 -18.07 -3.96 4.91
N ASP A 253 -17.21 -4.62 4.14
CA ASP A 253 -16.05 -5.34 4.65
C ASP A 253 -14.87 -4.37 4.89
N THR A 254 -14.11 -4.59 5.96
CA THR A 254 -12.98 -3.74 6.37
C THR A 254 -11.66 -4.14 5.72
N ILE A 255 -11.69 -5.13 4.81
CA ILE A 255 -10.50 -5.55 4.07
C ILE A 255 -9.99 -4.40 3.19
N LEU A 256 -8.67 -4.22 3.20
CA LEU A 256 -7.99 -3.25 2.36
C LEU A 256 -7.75 -3.84 0.96
N GLY A 257 -7.67 -2.98 -0.04
CA GLY A 257 -7.48 -3.40 -1.42
C GLY A 257 -7.03 -2.26 -2.32
N PRO A 258 -7.07 -2.44 -3.65
CA PRO A 258 -6.55 -1.49 -4.61
C PRO A 258 -7.42 -0.25 -4.81
N GLU A 259 -8.60 -0.18 -4.18
CA GLU A 259 -9.49 0.98 -4.20
C GLU A 259 -9.45 1.70 -2.85
N MET A 260 -9.33 3.03 -2.89
CA MET A 260 -9.36 3.88 -1.70
C MET A 260 -10.76 3.94 -1.06
N ARG A 261 -10.84 3.75 0.26
CA ARG A 261 -12.07 3.85 1.04
C ARG A 261 -11.97 4.75 2.27
N SER A 262 -10.76 5.16 2.64
CA SER A 262 -10.52 6.10 3.74
C SER A 262 -11.09 7.50 3.42
N THR A 263 -11.41 8.25 4.48
CA THR A 263 -12.03 9.59 4.36
C THR A 263 -11.21 10.70 4.98
N GLY A 264 -10.22 10.35 5.81
CA GLY A 264 -9.33 11.29 6.46
C GLY A 264 -8.03 10.62 6.86
N GLU A 265 -7.13 11.41 7.42
CA GLU A 265 -5.80 10.97 7.83
C GLU A 265 -5.38 11.71 9.11
N VAL A 266 -4.45 11.11 9.84
CA VAL A 266 -3.85 11.64 11.06
C VAL A 266 -2.34 11.48 10.98
N MET A 267 -1.62 12.25 11.80
CA MET A 267 -0.15 12.29 11.79
C MET A 267 0.40 12.07 13.19
N GLY A 268 1.25 11.05 13.35
CA GLY A 268 2.07 10.82 14.53
C GLY A 268 3.51 11.27 14.27
N ILE A 269 4.11 12.01 15.22
CA ILE A 269 5.50 12.49 15.09
C ILE A 269 6.29 12.10 16.34
N ASP A 270 7.45 11.49 16.14
CA ASP A 270 8.44 11.24 17.19
C ASP A 270 9.85 11.10 16.59
N THR A 271 10.86 11.06 17.44
CA THR A 271 12.24 10.69 17.06
C THR A 271 12.43 9.22 16.68
N ASP A 272 11.44 8.39 16.99
CA ASP A 272 11.47 6.93 16.81
C ASP A 272 10.21 6.46 16.08
N PHE A 273 10.38 5.55 15.11
CA PHE A 273 9.29 5.05 14.27
C PHE A 273 8.18 4.41 15.11
N ALA A 274 8.54 3.57 16.09
CA ALA A 274 7.56 2.85 16.89
C ALA A 274 6.68 3.80 17.71
N ARG A 275 7.27 4.86 18.28
CA ARG A 275 6.52 5.94 18.94
C ARG A 275 5.66 6.75 17.96
N ALA A 276 6.19 7.08 16.78
CA ALA A 276 5.44 7.82 15.77
C ALA A 276 4.21 7.02 15.27
N PHE A 277 4.39 5.74 14.99
CA PHE A 277 3.31 4.81 14.60
C PHE A 277 2.29 4.60 15.73
N MET A 278 2.74 4.44 16.98
CA MET A 278 1.84 4.38 18.14
C MET A 278 0.96 5.63 18.22
N LYS A 279 1.54 6.83 18.04
CA LYS A 279 0.79 8.09 18.07
C LYS A 279 -0.20 8.21 16.92
N SER A 280 0.18 7.83 15.70
CA SER A 280 -0.74 7.88 14.55
C SER A 280 -1.89 6.88 14.72
N TRP A 281 -1.60 5.68 15.25
CA TRP A 281 -2.61 4.66 15.55
C TRP A 281 -3.59 5.12 16.64
N ILE A 282 -3.11 5.74 17.72
CA ILE A 282 -4.00 6.34 18.74
C ILE A 282 -4.84 7.47 18.12
N ALA A 283 -4.22 8.32 17.30
CA ALA A 283 -4.89 9.47 16.69
C ALA A 283 -5.99 9.06 15.70
N SER A 284 -5.86 7.90 15.02
CA SER A 284 -6.88 7.39 14.09
C SER A 284 -8.09 6.78 14.80
N GLY A 285 -8.10 6.80 16.15
CA GLY A 285 -9.15 6.22 16.99
C GLY A 285 -8.86 4.78 17.41
N GLY A 286 -7.68 4.25 17.07
CA GLY A 286 -7.26 2.91 17.48
C GLY A 286 -6.89 2.85 18.96
N ARG A 287 -7.15 1.69 19.57
CA ARG A 287 -6.68 1.35 20.91
C ARG A 287 -5.44 0.48 20.79
N VAL A 288 -4.33 0.89 21.40
CA VAL A 288 -3.09 0.08 21.41
C VAL A 288 -3.14 -0.88 22.60
N PRO A 289 -3.34 -2.20 22.39
CA PRO A 289 -3.44 -3.14 23.49
C PRO A 289 -2.06 -3.37 24.12
N THR A 290 -1.98 -3.46 25.45
CA THR A 290 -0.71 -3.72 26.17
C THR A 290 -0.66 -5.08 26.86
N HIS A 291 -1.79 -5.78 26.89
CA HIS A 291 -2.01 -7.10 27.48
C HIS A 291 -3.27 -7.73 26.86
N GLY A 292 -3.55 -8.98 27.23
CA GLY A 292 -4.76 -9.70 26.82
C GLY A 292 -4.47 -10.83 25.84
N THR A 293 -5.44 -11.13 24.98
CA THR A 293 -5.36 -12.22 24.02
C THR A 293 -5.26 -11.69 22.59
N ALA A 294 -4.30 -12.21 21.82
CA ALA A 294 -4.19 -11.96 20.39
C ALA A 294 -4.78 -13.14 19.61
N PHE A 295 -5.76 -12.84 18.76
CA PHE A 295 -6.34 -13.78 17.81
C PHE A 295 -5.60 -13.73 16.47
N LEU A 296 -5.12 -14.88 15.98
CA LEU A 296 -4.30 -15.01 14.77
C LEU A 296 -5.00 -15.92 13.75
N SER A 297 -5.24 -15.41 12.54
CA SER A 297 -5.76 -16.21 11.43
C SER A 297 -5.23 -15.70 10.10
N VAL A 298 -4.18 -16.33 9.59
CA VAL A 298 -3.47 -15.87 8.38
C VAL A 298 -3.57 -16.89 7.25
N ARG A 299 -3.34 -16.45 6.02
CA ARG A 299 -3.14 -17.34 4.86
C ARG A 299 -1.87 -18.17 5.00
N ASP A 300 -1.77 -19.26 4.23
CA ASP A 300 -0.65 -20.20 4.34
C ASP A 300 0.72 -19.56 4.04
N ALA A 301 0.79 -18.67 3.05
CA ALA A 301 2.01 -17.96 2.67
C ALA A 301 2.58 -17.09 3.81
N ASP A 302 1.72 -16.63 4.72
CA ASP A 302 2.07 -15.72 5.81
C ASP A 302 2.50 -16.46 7.08
N LYS A 303 2.21 -17.76 7.18
CA LYS A 303 2.52 -18.57 8.38
C LYS A 303 4.00 -18.54 8.79
N PRO A 304 4.99 -18.65 7.87
CA PRO A 304 6.40 -18.55 8.26
C PRO A 304 6.74 -17.22 8.93
N ALA A 305 6.29 -16.10 8.35
CA ALA A 305 6.52 -14.77 8.88
C ALA A 305 5.73 -14.49 10.18
N LEU A 306 4.58 -15.14 10.36
CA LEU A 306 3.76 -15.03 11.57
C LEU A 306 4.47 -15.60 12.82
N VAL A 307 5.34 -16.61 12.68
CA VAL A 307 6.02 -17.24 13.84
C VAL A 307 6.77 -16.22 14.68
N GLU A 308 7.49 -15.31 14.03
CA GLU A 308 8.24 -14.26 14.72
C GLU A 308 7.30 -13.27 15.45
N ILE A 309 6.23 -12.84 14.77
CA ILE A 309 5.20 -11.95 15.32
C ILE A 309 4.57 -12.59 16.56
N ALA A 310 4.16 -13.86 16.46
CA ALA A 310 3.54 -14.62 17.54
C ALA A 310 4.49 -14.81 18.74
N ARG A 311 5.77 -15.09 18.48
CA ARG A 311 6.79 -15.19 19.55
C ARG A 311 6.96 -13.86 20.28
N ARG A 312 6.99 -12.75 19.55
CA ARG A 312 7.08 -11.41 20.14
C ARG A 312 5.84 -11.06 20.96
N LEU A 313 4.64 -11.42 20.50
CA LEU A 313 3.40 -11.27 21.28
C LEU A 313 3.46 -12.02 22.62
N VAL A 314 3.91 -13.28 22.62
CA VAL A 314 4.09 -14.07 23.85
C VAL A 314 5.12 -13.41 24.77
N ASN A 315 6.25 -12.94 24.24
CA ASN A 315 7.25 -12.21 25.04
C ASN A 315 6.70 -10.89 25.62
N LEU A 316 5.77 -10.25 24.92
CA LEU A 316 5.03 -9.09 25.39
C LEU A 316 3.87 -9.46 26.34
N GLY A 317 3.69 -10.74 26.68
CA GLY A 317 2.72 -11.23 27.66
C GLY A 317 1.31 -11.44 27.13
N PHE A 318 1.13 -11.52 25.81
CA PHE A 318 -0.17 -11.87 25.22
C PHE A 318 -0.39 -13.38 25.24
N SER A 319 -1.62 -13.79 25.52
CA SER A 319 -2.08 -15.15 25.20
C SER A 319 -2.40 -15.24 23.72
N LEU A 320 -2.10 -16.37 23.08
CA LEU A 320 -2.41 -16.58 21.67
C LEU A 320 -3.63 -17.49 21.50
N VAL A 321 -4.56 -17.05 20.66
CA VAL A 321 -5.65 -17.87 20.13
C VAL A 321 -5.55 -17.83 18.61
N ALA A 322 -5.79 -18.94 17.93
CA ALA A 322 -5.70 -18.98 16.47
C ALA A 322 -6.68 -19.98 15.85
N THR A 323 -7.05 -19.75 14.59
CA THR A 323 -7.81 -20.76 13.82
C THR A 323 -7.00 -22.04 13.71
N HIS A 324 -7.67 -23.20 13.65
CA HIS A 324 -7.02 -24.52 13.74
C HIS A 324 -5.76 -24.69 12.87
N GLY A 325 -5.83 -24.29 11.60
CA GLY A 325 -4.69 -24.37 10.68
C GLY A 325 -3.51 -23.45 11.05
N THR A 326 -3.79 -22.29 11.65
CA THR A 326 -2.77 -21.35 12.14
C THR A 326 -2.22 -21.83 13.49
N ALA A 327 -3.10 -22.29 14.39
CA ALA A 327 -2.73 -22.82 15.70
C ALA A 327 -1.81 -24.04 15.58
N ALA A 328 -2.13 -25.00 14.70
CA ALA A 328 -1.29 -26.17 14.47
C ALA A 328 0.12 -25.80 14.00
N TYR A 329 0.24 -24.81 13.11
CA TYR A 329 1.53 -24.35 12.61
C TYR A 329 2.37 -23.67 13.72
N LEU A 330 1.74 -22.79 14.51
CA LEU A 330 2.42 -22.11 15.63
C LEU A 330 2.80 -23.09 16.76
N ALA A 331 1.95 -24.06 17.07
CA ALA A 331 2.24 -25.11 18.05
C ALA A 331 3.43 -25.98 17.60
N ALA A 332 3.51 -26.32 16.31
CA ALA A 332 4.66 -27.02 15.75
C ALA A 332 5.97 -26.22 15.85
N ALA A 333 5.87 -24.88 15.86
CA ALA A 333 7.00 -23.97 16.10
C ALA A 333 7.32 -23.75 17.60
N GLY A 334 6.65 -24.50 18.50
CA GLY A 334 6.87 -24.47 19.95
C GLY A 334 6.19 -23.32 20.69
N LEU A 335 5.20 -22.65 20.09
CA LEU A 335 4.51 -21.53 20.72
C LEU A 335 3.23 -21.98 21.46
N PRO A 336 2.96 -21.43 22.65
CA PRO A 336 1.71 -21.69 23.36
C PRO A 336 0.56 -20.97 22.63
N VAL A 337 -0.35 -21.73 22.02
CA VAL A 337 -1.50 -21.21 21.28
C VAL A 337 -2.72 -22.11 21.49
N ARG A 338 -3.88 -21.50 21.68
CA ARG A 338 -5.16 -22.21 21.77
C ARG A 338 -5.87 -22.18 20.42
N GLY A 339 -6.34 -23.33 19.95
CA GLY A 339 -7.22 -23.41 18.77
C GLY A 339 -8.61 -22.83 19.06
N ILE A 340 -9.21 -22.18 18.05
CA ILE A 340 -10.61 -21.72 18.10
C ILE A 340 -11.30 -21.98 16.75
N ASN A 341 -12.60 -22.25 16.81
CA ASN A 341 -13.43 -22.46 15.63
C ASN A 341 -13.59 -21.15 14.84
N LYS A 342 -13.63 -21.27 13.51
CA LYS A 342 -14.29 -20.27 12.67
C LYS A 342 -15.81 -20.37 12.85
N VAL A 343 -16.54 -19.34 12.42
CA VAL A 343 -18.02 -19.31 12.47
C VAL A 343 -18.65 -20.55 11.83
N LEU A 344 -18.08 -21.05 10.72
CA LEU A 344 -18.58 -22.24 10.02
C LEU A 344 -18.18 -23.57 10.68
N GLU A 345 -17.25 -23.57 11.64
CA GLU A 345 -16.70 -24.77 12.29
C GLU A 345 -17.46 -25.13 13.58
N GLY A 346 -18.33 -24.25 14.09
CA GLY A 346 -19.18 -24.48 15.26
C GLY A 346 -18.82 -23.64 16.48
N ARG A 347 -19.59 -23.74 17.57
CA ARG A 347 -19.47 -22.87 18.76
C ARG A 347 -18.71 -23.52 19.93
N PRO A 348 -18.04 -22.72 20.80
CA PRO A 348 -17.81 -21.28 20.66
C PRO A 348 -16.82 -20.95 19.54
N ASP A 349 -17.09 -19.91 18.77
CA ASP A 349 -16.25 -19.46 17.65
C ASP A 349 -15.48 -18.16 17.94
N CYS A 350 -14.66 -17.74 16.98
CA CYS A 350 -13.84 -16.53 17.11
C CYS A 350 -14.65 -15.23 17.24
N VAL A 351 -15.85 -15.16 16.66
CA VAL A 351 -16.75 -14.00 16.82
C VAL A 351 -17.35 -14.01 18.22
N ASP A 352 -17.79 -15.17 18.73
CA ASP A 352 -18.26 -15.30 20.11
C ASP A 352 -17.19 -14.80 21.10
N ALA A 353 -15.92 -15.14 20.90
CA ALA A 353 -14.81 -14.69 21.74
C ALA A 353 -14.55 -13.17 21.65
N MET A 354 -14.78 -12.55 20.48
CA MET A 354 -14.69 -11.10 20.31
C MET A 354 -15.83 -10.39 21.04
N ASP A 355 -17.06 -10.89 20.89
CA ASP A 355 -18.26 -10.33 21.54
C ASP A 355 -18.19 -10.47 23.08
N ASN A 356 -17.59 -11.56 23.57
CA ASN A 356 -17.32 -11.78 24.99
C ASN A 356 -16.12 -10.96 25.53
N ARG A 357 -15.49 -10.12 24.70
CA ARG A 357 -14.32 -9.31 25.05
C ARG A 357 -13.11 -10.12 25.53
N GLU A 358 -12.93 -11.32 24.98
CA GLU A 358 -11.77 -12.18 25.30
C GLU A 358 -10.54 -11.85 24.44
N ILE A 359 -10.73 -11.11 23.35
CA ILE A 359 -9.71 -10.78 22.34
C ILE A 359 -9.45 -9.27 22.33
N GLU A 360 -8.18 -8.88 22.41
CA GLU A 360 -7.73 -7.48 22.42
C GLU A 360 -6.96 -7.10 21.14
N LEU A 361 -6.49 -8.09 20.37
CA LEU A 361 -5.79 -7.89 19.10
C LEU A 361 -6.20 -8.96 18.09
N VAL A 362 -6.45 -8.57 16.84
CA VAL A 362 -6.75 -9.44 15.72
C VAL A 362 -5.70 -9.26 14.63
N ILE A 363 -5.06 -10.36 14.20
CA ILE A 363 -4.22 -10.37 13.00
C ILE A 363 -4.88 -11.34 12.02
N ASN A 364 -5.47 -10.78 10.97
CA ASN A 364 -6.21 -11.55 9.97
C ASN A 364 -5.77 -11.20 8.55
N THR A 365 -4.96 -12.06 7.93
CA THR A 365 -4.66 -11.96 6.50
C THR A 365 -5.49 -12.99 5.74
N THR A 366 -6.00 -12.61 4.57
CA THR A 366 -6.87 -13.47 3.76
C THR A 366 -6.51 -13.42 2.30
N GLU A 367 -6.63 -14.56 1.63
CA GLU A 367 -6.34 -14.67 0.20
C GLU A 367 -7.42 -15.48 -0.52
N GLY A 368 -7.94 -14.93 -1.62
CA GLY A 368 -8.93 -15.58 -2.47
C GLY A 368 -10.37 -15.25 -2.05
N THR A 369 -11.27 -15.22 -3.03
CA THR A 369 -12.64 -14.70 -2.87
C THR A 369 -13.42 -15.40 -1.76
N GLN A 370 -13.33 -16.73 -1.67
CA GLN A 370 -14.05 -17.49 -0.65
C GLN A 370 -13.51 -17.19 0.76
N ALA A 371 -12.19 -17.21 0.95
CA ALA A 371 -11.58 -16.94 2.25
C ALA A 371 -11.84 -15.50 2.74
N ILE A 372 -11.92 -14.54 1.80
CA ILE A 372 -12.31 -13.16 2.09
C ILE A 372 -13.75 -13.14 2.61
N GLN A 373 -14.70 -13.76 1.90
CA GLN A 373 -16.11 -13.82 2.30
C GLN A 373 -16.31 -14.51 3.66
N ASP A 374 -15.65 -15.64 3.87
CA ASP A 374 -15.75 -16.40 5.13
C ASP A 374 -15.20 -15.63 6.35
N SER A 375 -14.36 -14.62 6.12
CA SER A 375 -13.72 -13.82 7.16
C SER A 375 -14.37 -12.44 7.37
N VAL A 376 -15.41 -12.09 6.61
CA VAL A 376 -16.11 -10.80 6.74
C VAL A 376 -16.70 -10.62 8.14
N SER A 377 -17.35 -11.66 8.67
CA SER A 377 -17.97 -11.63 9.99
C SER A 377 -16.94 -11.34 11.09
N LEU A 378 -15.77 -11.95 10.98
CA LEU A 378 -14.64 -11.77 11.90
C LEU A 378 -14.12 -10.34 11.90
N ARG A 379 -13.81 -9.82 10.70
CA ARG A 379 -13.31 -8.45 10.55
C ARG A 379 -14.31 -7.41 11.04
N ARG A 380 -15.60 -7.66 10.77
CA ARG A 380 -16.68 -6.80 11.27
C ARG A 380 -16.83 -6.87 12.78
N ALA A 381 -16.77 -8.06 13.38
CA ALA A 381 -16.83 -8.22 14.83
C ALA A 381 -15.69 -7.47 15.52
N ALA A 382 -14.46 -7.53 14.98
CA ALA A 382 -13.33 -6.77 15.49
C ALA A 382 -13.60 -5.25 15.44
N LEU A 383 -14.07 -4.74 14.30
CA LEU A 383 -14.41 -3.33 14.13
C LEU A 383 -15.51 -2.87 15.09
N MET A 384 -16.63 -3.60 15.17
CA MET A 384 -17.80 -3.24 15.98
C MET A 384 -17.51 -3.26 17.48
N ASN A 385 -16.63 -4.16 17.92
CA ASN A 385 -16.20 -4.26 19.32
C ASN A 385 -15.03 -3.31 19.65
N GLY A 386 -14.53 -2.52 18.68
CA GLY A 386 -13.39 -1.63 18.88
C GLY A 386 -12.09 -2.36 19.21
N ILE A 387 -11.94 -3.60 18.74
CA ILE A 387 -10.75 -4.43 18.93
C ILE A 387 -9.66 -3.97 17.94
N ALA A 388 -8.42 -3.86 18.41
CA ALA A 388 -7.29 -3.60 17.52
C ALA A 388 -7.18 -4.69 16.47
N TYR A 389 -7.11 -4.34 15.19
CA TYR A 389 -6.98 -5.32 14.12
C TYR A 389 -5.95 -4.92 13.07
N GLN A 390 -5.34 -5.92 12.44
CA GLN A 390 -4.37 -5.79 11.36
C GLN A 390 -4.71 -6.78 10.26
N THR A 391 -4.83 -6.28 9.03
CA THR A 391 -5.18 -7.09 7.84
C THR A 391 -3.97 -7.47 6.99
N THR A 392 -2.79 -6.95 7.34
CA THR A 392 -1.50 -7.24 6.69
C THR A 392 -0.48 -7.68 7.73
N LEU A 393 0.52 -8.47 7.31
CA LEU A 393 1.63 -8.83 8.19
C LEU A 393 2.56 -7.65 8.47
N ARG A 394 2.75 -6.74 7.51
CA ARG A 394 3.58 -5.55 7.71
C ARG A 394 2.95 -4.60 8.73
N GLY A 395 1.65 -4.37 8.63
CA GLY A 395 0.87 -3.65 9.64
C GLY A 395 0.95 -4.32 11.02
N ALA A 396 0.85 -5.66 11.08
CA ALA A 396 1.05 -6.39 12.32
C ALA A 396 2.45 -6.20 12.94
N ARG A 397 3.51 -6.14 12.13
CA ARG A 397 4.87 -5.84 12.63
C ARG A 397 4.98 -4.43 13.18
N ALA A 398 4.47 -3.42 12.46
CA ALA A 398 4.45 -2.04 12.93
C ALA A 398 3.65 -1.89 14.23
N ALA A 399 2.50 -2.56 14.31
CA ALA A 399 1.67 -2.63 15.51
C ALA A 399 2.42 -3.23 16.71
N LEU A 400 3.23 -4.29 16.51
CA LEU A 400 4.04 -4.86 17.59
C LEU A 400 5.06 -3.88 18.16
N GLU A 401 5.73 -3.11 17.30
CA GLU A 401 6.66 -2.09 17.77
C GLU A 401 5.94 -1.04 18.63
N ALA A 402 4.78 -0.57 18.16
CA ALA A 402 3.95 0.37 18.92
C ALA A 402 3.48 -0.22 20.26
N ILE A 403 3.03 -1.47 20.28
CA ILE A 403 2.62 -2.17 21.52
C ILE A 403 3.78 -2.25 22.51
N ALA A 404 4.99 -2.59 22.03
CA ALA A 404 6.18 -2.71 22.88
C ALA A 404 6.55 -1.37 23.53
N VAL A 405 6.41 -0.27 22.81
CA VAL A 405 6.60 1.09 23.33
C VAL A 405 5.48 1.48 24.29
N ALA A 406 4.21 1.23 23.91
CA ALA A 406 3.04 1.56 24.71
C ALA A 406 3.11 0.90 26.09
N LYS A 407 3.57 -0.36 26.16
CA LYS A 407 3.73 -1.09 27.41
C LYS A 407 4.76 -0.46 28.36
N ARG A 408 5.73 0.31 27.85
CA ARG A 408 6.70 1.05 28.68
C ARG A 408 6.15 2.38 29.21
N GLY A 409 5.01 2.87 28.68
CA GLY A 409 4.43 4.16 29.07
C GLY A 409 5.11 5.39 28.42
N ASP A 410 5.89 5.18 27.34
CA ASP A 410 6.73 6.20 26.72
C ASP A 410 5.97 7.07 25.70
N ILE A 411 4.98 7.85 26.14
CA ILE A 411 4.32 8.86 25.28
C ILE A 411 4.70 10.28 25.68
N ARG A 412 5.22 11.06 24.72
CA ARG A 412 5.56 12.47 24.89
C ARG A 412 4.90 13.30 23.80
N VAL A 413 4.53 14.53 24.15
CA VAL A 413 3.95 15.50 23.23
C VAL A 413 4.95 16.63 22.95
N ALA A 414 4.94 17.12 21.72
CA ALA A 414 5.73 18.26 21.30
C ALA A 414 4.95 19.03 20.23
N SER A 415 5.18 20.34 20.15
CA SER A 415 4.56 21.18 19.13
C SER A 415 5.24 21.00 17.77
N LEU A 416 4.53 21.28 16.67
CA LEU A 416 5.14 21.27 15.33
C LEU A 416 6.35 22.21 15.24
N GLN A 417 6.31 23.34 15.95
CA GLN A 417 7.41 24.31 16.01
C GLN A 417 8.66 23.73 16.70
N THR A 418 8.50 22.70 17.54
CA THR A 418 9.63 22.00 18.14
C THR A 418 10.39 21.18 17.09
N TYR A 419 9.66 20.52 16.19
CA TYR A 419 10.22 19.69 15.13
C TYR A 419 10.75 20.49 13.93
N ALA A 420 10.24 21.70 13.71
CA ALA A 420 10.64 22.57 12.60
C ALA A 420 11.90 23.41 12.88
N ARG A 421 12.52 23.29 14.07
CA ARG A 421 13.76 24.00 14.41
C ARG A 421 14.98 23.22 13.88
N PRO A 422 15.92 23.87 13.16
CA PRO A 422 17.12 23.22 12.62
C PRO A 422 18.08 22.67 13.69
#